data_AF-A0A356CQ53-F1
#
_entry.id   AF-A0A356CQ53-F1
#
_cell.length_a   1.000
_cell.length_b   1.000
_cell.length_c   1.000
_cell.angle_alpha   90.00
_cell.angle_beta   90.00
_cell.angle_gamma   90.00
#
_symmetry.space_group_name_H-M   'P 1'
#
loop_
_entity.id
_entity.type
_entity.pdbx_description
1 polymer ?
#
loop_
_entity_poly.entity_id
_entity_poly.type
_entity_poly.pdbx_seq_one_letter_code
_entity_poly.pdbx_strand_id
1 'polypeptide(L)'
;MLKKIFNIIVYIFAIIGLFLTAGFFAVKYGATDTTGIIDSQQANFIEGAGVVTEPGTSTGPYYWSTLPEWQVIKSAILKDKAVIYRASATADVSPRLIISQLAVEQLRLFYTERESYKKFFEPLKILGSQTKFSWGVMGVKEETAIQIENNLKDASSEFYLGKSFENLLDFKTTDVTEERFTRMTNQRDHYYSYLYAGLYIKQMMNQWKVAGFDIAKKPEVVSTLYNIGFSHSVPKNDPKSGGAKIEIGDYVYSFGSLGAEFYNSNELLEEFPR
;
A
#
# COMPACT_ATOMS: atom_id res chain seq x y z
N MET A 1 21.91 -2.54 -55.99
CA MET A 1 22.07 -1.89 -54.66
C MET A 1 21.00 -2.38 -53.67
N LEU A 2 19.71 -2.40 -54.04
CA LEU A 2 18.59 -2.83 -53.18
C LEU A 2 18.75 -4.24 -52.56
N LYS A 3 19.18 -5.25 -53.34
CA LYS A 3 19.40 -6.62 -52.82
C LYS A 3 20.47 -6.70 -51.72
N LYS A 4 21.53 -5.88 -51.81
CA LYS A 4 22.58 -5.85 -50.78
C LYS A 4 22.04 -5.23 -49.48
N ILE A 5 21.25 -4.17 -49.59
CA ILE A 5 20.61 -3.49 -48.45
C ILE A 5 19.60 -4.43 -47.78
N PHE A 6 18.76 -5.11 -48.56
CA PHE A 6 17.80 -6.08 -48.04
C PHE A 6 18.48 -7.23 -47.27
N ASN A 7 19.55 -7.80 -47.83
CA ASN A 7 20.29 -8.87 -47.15
C ASN A 7 20.93 -8.39 -45.84
N ILE A 8 21.45 -7.15 -45.81
CA ILE A 8 21.99 -6.56 -44.57
C ILE A 8 20.90 -6.45 -43.50
N ILE A 9 19.70 -5.98 -43.86
CA ILE A 9 18.57 -5.86 -42.92
C ILE A 9 18.17 -7.25 -42.40
N VAL A 10 18.05 -8.25 -43.27
CA VAL A 10 17.70 -9.62 -42.87
C VAL A 10 18.75 -10.20 -41.91
N TYR A 11 20.04 -9.96 -42.14
CA TYR A 11 21.09 -10.42 -41.23
C TYR A 11 21.02 -9.72 -39.87
N ILE A 12 20.74 -8.41 -39.83
CA ILE A 12 20.57 -7.69 -38.55
C ILE A 12 19.38 -8.26 -37.77
N PHE A 13 18.23 -8.48 -38.41
CA PHE A 13 17.06 -9.07 -37.75
C PHE A 13 17.33 -10.50 -37.26
N ALA A 14 18.02 -11.32 -38.05
CA ALA A 14 18.39 -12.68 -37.66
C ALA A 14 19.33 -12.69 -36.45
N ILE A 15 20.30 -11.77 -36.40
CA ILE A 15 21.23 -11.64 -35.27
C ILE A 15 20.48 -11.21 -34.00
N ILE A 16 19.59 -10.22 -34.09
CA ILE A 16 18.77 -9.78 -32.95
C ILE A 16 17.89 -10.94 -32.45
N GLY A 17 17.22 -11.65 -33.36
CA GLY A 17 16.38 -12.79 -33.02
C GLY A 17 17.17 -13.92 -32.34
N LEU A 18 18.40 -14.18 -32.80
CA LEU A 18 19.31 -15.15 -32.19
C LEU A 18 19.64 -14.76 -30.74
N PHE A 19 20.01 -13.50 -30.49
CA PHE A 19 20.34 -13.02 -29.15
C PHE A 19 19.15 -13.05 -28.19
N LEU A 20 17.96 -12.66 -28.66
CA LEU A 20 16.75 -12.71 -27.84
C LEU A 20 16.35 -14.14 -27.50
N THR A 21 16.45 -15.07 -28.47
CA THR A 21 16.14 -16.48 -28.26
C THR A 21 17.16 -17.13 -27.31
N ALA A 22 18.45 -16.84 -27.49
CA ALA A 22 19.51 -17.29 -26.61
C ALA A 22 19.33 -16.74 -25.18
N GLY A 23 18.98 -15.46 -25.04
CA GLY A 23 18.66 -14.84 -23.74
C GLY A 23 17.45 -15.49 -23.06
N PHE A 24 16.38 -15.76 -23.82
CA PHE A 24 15.20 -16.47 -23.31
C PHE A 24 15.55 -17.86 -22.77
N PHE A 25 16.36 -18.63 -23.50
CA PHE A 25 16.77 -19.95 -23.03
C PHE A 25 17.78 -19.90 -21.87
N ALA A 26 18.64 -18.88 -21.84
CA ALA A 26 19.58 -18.68 -20.74
C ALA A 26 18.84 -18.36 -19.43
N VAL A 27 17.76 -17.57 -19.49
CA VAL A 27 16.86 -17.32 -18.35
C VAL A 27 16.03 -18.57 -18.01
N LYS A 28 15.42 -19.22 -19.01
CA LYS A 28 14.54 -20.39 -18.80
C LYS A 28 15.24 -21.59 -18.14
N TYR A 29 16.53 -21.78 -18.42
CA TYR A 29 17.32 -22.90 -17.91
C TYR A 29 18.31 -22.50 -16.81
N GLY A 30 18.18 -21.29 -16.23
CA GLY A 30 19.00 -20.85 -15.10
C GLY A 30 20.48 -20.64 -15.44
N ALA A 31 20.85 -20.54 -16.72
CA ALA A 31 22.24 -20.28 -17.13
C ALA A 31 22.70 -18.85 -16.78
N THR A 32 21.76 -17.97 -16.43
CA THR A 32 22.01 -16.63 -15.87
C THR A 32 21.60 -16.53 -14.40
N ASP A 33 21.64 -17.63 -13.64
CA ASP A 33 21.49 -17.62 -12.18
C ASP A 33 22.72 -16.96 -11.54
N THR A 34 22.85 -15.65 -11.75
CA THR A 34 23.46 -14.81 -10.72
C THR A 34 22.44 -14.73 -9.61
N THR A 35 22.83 -15.14 -8.41
CA THR A 35 22.09 -14.90 -7.15
C THR A 35 21.38 -13.57 -7.24
N GLY A 36 20.05 -13.60 -7.30
CA GLY A 36 19.27 -12.41 -7.55
C GLY A 36 19.52 -11.38 -6.46
N ILE A 37 19.16 -10.13 -6.72
CA ILE A 37 19.11 -9.07 -5.70
C ILE A 37 18.31 -9.53 -4.45
N ILE A 38 17.40 -10.50 -4.62
CA ILE A 38 16.63 -11.14 -3.55
C ILE A 38 17.51 -12.02 -2.63
N ASP A 39 18.50 -12.73 -3.16
CA ASP A 39 19.36 -13.64 -2.38
C ASP A 39 20.52 -12.89 -1.68
N SER A 40 21.09 -11.87 -2.33
CA SER A 40 22.14 -11.03 -1.73
C SER A 40 21.59 -10.07 -0.67
N GLN A 41 20.31 -9.66 -0.77
CA GLN A 41 19.61 -8.94 0.27
C GLN A 41 19.28 -9.80 1.49
N GLN A 42 19.26 -11.13 1.36
CA GLN A 42 19.02 -12.05 2.48
C GLN A 42 20.30 -12.39 3.25
N ALA A 43 21.45 -12.48 2.55
CA ALA A 43 22.76 -12.71 3.18
C ALA A 43 23.33 -11.46 3.88
N ASN A 44 23.14 -10.26 3.32
CA ASN A 44 23.53 -9.01 3.97
C ASN A 44 22.58 -8.58 5.11
N PHE A 45 21.48 -9.31 5.33
CA PHE A 45 20.43 -9.00 6.31
C PHE A 45 20.76 -9.45 7.75
N ILE A 46 21.80 -10.28 7.94
CA ILE A 46 22.08 -10.91 9.25
C ILE A 46 23.07 -10.10 10.10
N GLU A 47 23.85 -9.17 9.52
CA GLU A 47 24.97 -8.55 10.24
C GLU A 47 24.90 -7.01 10.44
N GLY A 48 23.90 -6.29 9.92
CA GLY A 48 24.00 -4.81 9.89
C GLY A 48 22.77 -3.95 10.16
N ALA A 49 21.54 -4.46 10.06
CA ALA A 49 20.33 -3.65 10.26
C ALA A 49 19.49 -4.25 11.40
N GLY A 50 19.22 -3.47 12.43
CA GLY A 50 18.27 -3.84 13.48
C GLY A 50 16.87 -3.96 12.88
N VAL A 51 16.45 -5.17 12.54
CA VAL A 51 15.09 -5.43 12.04
C VAL A 51 14.12 -5.23 13.21
N VAL A 52 13.28 -4.21 13.12
CA VAL A 52 12.22 -3.99 14.11
C VAL A 52 11.06 -4.90 13.75
N THR A 53 11.00 -6.08 14.36
CA THR A 53 9.96 -7.09 14.12
C THR A 53 8.85 -7.06 15.17
N GLU A 54 9.06 -6.39 16.29
CA GLU A 54 8.16 -6.32 17.43
C GLU A 54 7.97 -4.85 17.84
N PRO A 55 6.74 -4.39 18.15
CA PRO A 55 6.52 -3.04 18.66
C PRO A 55 7.22 -2.89 20.01
N GLY A 56 8.35 -2.17 20.00
CA GLY A 56 9.07 -1.85 21.22
C GLY A 56 8.23 -0.94 22.11
N THR A 57 8.20 -1.22 23.40
CA THR A 57 7.75 -0.26 24.44
C THR A 57 8.81 0.84 24.58
N SER A 58 8.99 1.63 23.53
CA SER A 58 9.94 2.75 23.54
C SER A 58 9.38 3.87 24.41
N THR A 59 10.13 4.23 25.45
CA THR A 59 9.90 5.44 26.27
C THR A 59 10.38 6.72 25.58
N GLY A 60 10.91 6.62 24.35
CA GLY A 60 11.30 7.75 23.48
C GLY A 60 10.49 7.78 22.17
N PRO A 61 10.58 8.87 21.38
CA PRO A 61 9.88 8.98 20.10
C PRO A 61 10.36 7.87 19.14
N TYR A 62 9.44 7.27 18.39
CA TYR A 62 9.78 6.31 17.34
C TYR A 62 10.69 6.98 16.30
N TYR A 63 11.64 6.23 15.73
CA TYR A 63 12.62 6.80 14.80
C TYR A 63 11.96 7.57 13.66
N TRP A 64 10.95 6.98 13.01
CA TRP A 64 10.24 7.59 11.89
C TRP A 64 9.56 8.91 12.25
N SER A 65 9.11 9.09 13.50
CA SER A 65 8.40 10.30 13.93
C SER A 65 9.33 11.50 14.12
N THR A 66 10.64 11.26 14.17
CA THR A 66 11.67 12.33 14.28
C THR A 66 12.09 12.89 12.92
N LEU A 67 11.66 12.26 11.82
CA LEU A 67 12.11 12.59 10.48
C LEU A 67 11.40 13.82 9.87
N PRO A 68 12.07 14.60 9.00
CA PRO A 68 11.44 15.67 8.24
C PRO A 68 10.23 15.22 7.41
N GLU A 69 10.34 14.03 6.80
CA GLU A 69 9.29 13.41 5.99
C GLU A 69 8.00 13.25 6.80
N TRP A 70 8.11 12.81 8.06
CA TRP A 70 6.97 12.69 8.94
C TRP A 70 6.31 14.04 9.23
N GLN A 71 7.09 15.12 9.40
CA GLN A 71 6.51 16.45 9.65
C GLN A 71 5.71 16.97 8.46
N VAL A 72 6.14 16.64 7.23
CA VAL A 72 5.41 16.91 6.00
C VAL A 72 4.10 16.10 5.96
N ILE A 73 4.18 14.79 6.22
CA ILE A 73 3.02 13.89 6.25
C ILE A 73 2.01 14.36 7.31
N LYS A 74 2.46 14.61 8.53
CA LYS A 74 1.65 15.12 9.66
C LYS A 74 0.90 16.40 9.28
N SER A 75 1.61 17.37 8.68
CA SER A 75 1.00 18.62 8.21
C SER A 75 -0.07 18.38 7.15
N ALA A 76 0.15 17.43 6.25
CA ALA A 76 -0.79 17.10 5.19
C ALA A 76 -2.02 16.32 5.71
N ILE A 77 -1.83 15.38 6.64
CA ILE A 77 -2.92 14.66 7.33
C ILE A 77 -3.85 15.64 8.06
N LEU A 78 -3.29 16.64 8.74
CA LEU A 78 -4.08 17.65 9.46
C LEU A 78 -4.93 18.50 8.51
N LYS A 79 -4.45 18.81 7.29
CA LYS A 79 -5.25 19.49 6.26
C LYS A 79 -6.45 18.63 5.82
N ASP A 80 -6.26 17.32 5.78
CA ASP A 80 -7.29 16.35 5.35
C ASP A 80 -8.21 15.88 6.49
N LYS A 81 -8.04 16.37 7.72
CA LYS A 81 -8.74 15.89 8.93
C LYS A 81 -10.25 15.74 8.71
N ALA A 82 -10.93 16.77 8.21
CA ALA A 82 -12.37 16.74 7.98
C ALA A 82 -12.79 15.66 6.96
N VAL A 83 -11.99 15.47 5.90
CA VAL A 83 -12.26 14.50 4.85
C VAL A 83 -12.04 13.07 5.36
N ILE A 84 -10.99 12.85 6.16
CA ILE A 84 -10.71 11.57 6.80
C ILE A 84 -11.84 11.17 7.77
N TYR A 85 -12.32 12.10 8.61
CA TYR A 85 -13.45 11.84 9.49
C TYR A 85 -14.74 11.53 8.71
N ARG A 86 -15.00 12.23 7.61
CA ARG A 86 -16.15 11.95 6.74
C ARG A 86 -16.07 10.54 6.16
N ALA A 87 -14.92 10.15 5.62
CA ALA A 87 -14.71 8.81 5.06
C ALA A 87 -14.79 7.71 6.14
N SER A 88 -14.18 7.95 7.30
CA SER A 88 -14.23 7.08 8.48
C SER A 88 -15.66 6.82 8.94
N ALA A 89 -16.48 7.87 9.06
CA ALA A 89 -17.87 7.75 9.45
C ALA A 89 -18.68 6.94 8.43
N THR A 90 -18.49 7.18 7.12
CA THR A 90 -19.15 6.42 6.06
C THR A 90 -18.73 4.94 6.05
N ALA A 91 -17.46 4.64 6.30
CA ALA A 91 -16.91 3.28 6.30
C ALA A 91 -17.14 2.52 7.62
N ASP A 92 -17.61 3.20 8.68
CA ASP A 92 -17.75 2.65 10.03
C ASP A 92 -16.44 2.00 10.54
N VAL A 93 -15.34 2.73 10.39
CA VAL A 93 -13.98 2.35 10.82
C VAL A 93 -13.32 3.52 11.54
N SER A 94 -12.51 3.22 12.56
CA SER A 94 -11.74 4.25 13.28
C SER A 94 -10.88 5.08 12.30
N PRO A 95 -10.92 6.42 12.38
CA PRO A 95 -10.08 7.25 11.52
C PRO A 95 -8.60 7.01 11.82
N ARG A 96 -8.25 6.62 13.07
CA ARG A 96 -6.91 6.22 13.47
C ARG A 96 -6.38 5.04 12.67
N LEU A 97 -7.22 4.05 12.38
CA LEU A 97 -6.84 2.90 11.55
C LEU A 97 -6.59 3.30 10.09
N ILE A 98 -7.39 4.21 9.53
CA ILE A 98 -7.19 4.75 8.18
C ILE A 98 -5.84 5.48 8.10
N ILE A 99 -5.58 6.42 9.03
CA ILE A 99 -4.34 7.17 9.00
C ILE A 99 -3.12 6.32 9.36
N SER A 100 -3.29 5.18 10.04
CA SER A 100 -2.20 4.22 10.24
C SER A 100 -1.72 3.63 8.92
N GLN A 101 -2.63 3.28 8.01
CA GLN A 101 -2.23 2.80 6.68
C GLN A 101 -1.64 3.94 5.85
N LEU A 102 -2.24 5.13 5.92
CA LEU A 102 -1.74 6.32 5.23
C LEU A 102 -0.31 6.66 5.64
N ALA A 103 0.00 6.64 6.93
CA ALA A 103 1.33 6.95 7.44
C ALA A 103 2.38 6.02 6.82
N VAL A 104 2.10 4.72 6.80
CA VAL A 104 2.99 3.70 6.22
C VAL A 104 3.17 3.90 4.72
N GLU A 105 2.08 4.08 3.97
CA GLU A 105 2.10 4.31 2.52
C GLU A 105 2.91 5.57 2.16
N GLN A 106 2.70 6.66 2.90
CA GLN A 106 3.34 7.93 2.62
C GLN A 106 4.82 7.94 3.04
N LEU A 107 5.16 7.31 4.17
CA LEU A 107 6.57 7.12 4.55
C LEU A 107 7.30 6.30 3.50
N ARG A 108 6.73 5.16 3.08
CA ARG A 108 7.30 4.33 2.00
C ARG A 108 7.48 5.12 0.72
N LEU A 109 6.47 5.89 0.32
CA LEU A 109 6.50 6.69 -0.90
C LEU A 109 7.57 7.78 -0.82
N PHE A 110 7.67 8.53 0.27
CA PHE A 110 8.62 9.63 0.42
C PHE A 110 10.07 9.15 0.49
N TYR A 111 10.30 7.91 0.92
CA TYR A 111 11.60 7.28 0.89
C TYR A 111 11.96 6.70 -0.48
N THR A 112 10.98 6.12 -1.18
CA THR A 112 11.22 5.54 -2.52
C THR A 112 11.35 6.64 -3.58
N GLU A 113 10.56 7.70 -3.48
CA GLU A 113 10.46 8.80 -4.47
C GLU A 113 11.14 10.09 -3.96
N ARG A 114 12.42 9.99 -3.55
CA ARG A 114 13.18 11.10 -2.91
C ARG A 114 13.17 12.39 -3.72
N GLU A 115 13.34 12.29 -5.04
CA GLU A 115 13.34 13.45 -5.93
C GLU A 115 11.98 14.16 -5.94
N SER A 116 10.89 13.40 -6.04
CA SER A 116 9.53 13.93 -5.98
C SER A 116 9.22 14.54 -4.62
N TYR A 117 9.69 13.92 -3.54
CA TYR A 117 9.59 14.46 -2.19
C TYR A 117 10.23 15.84 -2.09
N LYS A 118 11.50 15.98 -2.49
CA LYS A 118 12.24 17.25 -2.42
C LYS A 118 11.67 18.33 -3.33
N LYS A 119 11.21 17.96 -4.51
CA LYS A 119 10.73 18.92 -5.51
C LYS A 119 9.29 19.39 -5.25
N PHE A 120 8.42 18.53 -4.72
CA PHE A 120 6.98 18.78 -4.67
C PHE A 120 6.36 18.59 -3.28
N PHE A 121 6.56 17.43 -2.64
CA PHE A 121 5.82 17.10 -1.43
C PHE A 121 6.25 17.92 -0.21
N GLU A 122 7.57 18.09 -0.02
CA GLU A 122 8.15 18.88 1.07
C GLU A 122 7.80 20.37 0.96
N PRO A 123 8.03 21.07 -0.17
CA PRO A 123 7.71 22.50 -0.28
C PRO A 123 6.21 22.81 -0.13
N LEU A 124 5.33 21.94 -0.65
CA LEU A 124 3.89 22.18 -0.66
C LEU A 124 3.17 21.61 0.58
N LYS A 125 3.86 20.79 1.38
CA LYS A 125 3.30 20.05 2.51
C LYS A 125 2.04 19.27 2.12
N ILE A 126 2.17 18.42 1.10
CA ILE A 126 1.08 17.62 0.53
C ILE A 126 1.40 16.13 0.61
N LEU A 127 0.36 15.31 0.59
CA LEU A 127 0.49 13.86 0.42
C LEU A 127 0.87 13.54 -1.03
N GLY A 128 1.66 12.48 -1.22
CA GLY A 128 1.92 11.94 -2.55
C GLY A 128 0.73 11.10 -3.02
N SER A 129 0.23 11.42 -4.22
CA SER A 129 -0.86 10.68 -4.87
C SER A 129 -0.29 9.80 -5.98
N GLN A 130 -0.57 8.49 -5.90
CA GLN A 130 -0.10 7.50 -6.87
C GLN A 130 -1.10 7.38 -8.05
N THR A 131 -0.62 7.08 -9.25
CA THR A 131 -1.46 7.00 -10.47
C THR A 131 -1.11 5.87 -11.44
N LYS A 132 -0.10 5.04 -11.13
CA LYS A 132 0.39 3.99 -12.05
C LYS A 132 -0.05 2.59 -11.61
N PHE A 133 0.58 2.05 -10.57
CA PHE A 133 0.32 0.69 -10.07
C PHE A 133 -0.68 0.66 -8.91
N SER A 134 -0.91 1.82 -8.33
CA SER A 134 -1.69 2.09 -7.13
C SER A 134 -2.19 3.52 -7.23
N TRP A 135 -3.35 3.81 -6.63
CA TRP A 135 -4.08 5.04 -6.85
C TRP A 135 -4.34 5.83 -5.57
N GLY A 136 -4.25 7.15 -5.72
CA GLY A 136 -4.54 8.10 -4.66
C GLY A 136 -3.48 8.13 -3.55
N VAL A 137 -3.83 8.78 -2.46
CA VAL A 137 -2.94 8.95 -1.29
C VAL A 137 -2.84 7.67 -0.44
N MET A 138 -3.83 6.77 -0.56
CA MET A 138 -3.85 5.48 0.12
C MET A 138 -3.19 4.34 -0.66
N GLY A 139 -2.73 4.56 -1.89
CA GLY A 139 -2.00 3.53 -2.64
C GLY A 139 -2.80 2.28 -2.97
N VAL A 140 -4.12 2.38 -3.10
CA VAL A 140 -4.99 1.23 -3.39
C VAL A 140 -4.82 0.82 -4.86
N LYS A 141 -4.56 -0.46 -5.11
CA LYS A 141 -4.46 -0.99 -6.48
C LYS A 141 -5.85 -1.11 -7.13
N GLU A 142 -5.90 -1.04 -8.45
CA GLU A 142 -7.16 -1.12 -9.21
C GLU A 142 -7.92 -2.42 -8.91
N GLU A 143 -7.23 -3.56 -8.94
CA GLU A 143 -7.83 -4.87 -8.66
C GLU A 143 -8.39 -4.96 -7.24
N THR A 144 -7.74 -4.28 -6.28
CA THR A 144 -8.22 -4.22 -4.90
C THR A 144 -9.47 -3.35 -4.79
N ALA A 145 -9.51 -2.21 -5.49
CA ALA A 145 -10.69 -1.35 -5.56
C ALA A 145 -11.90 -2.11 -6.13
N ILE A 146 -11.71 -2.82 -7.25
CA ILE A 146 -12.75 -3.66 -7.86
C ILE A 146 -13.22 -4.75 -6.88
N GLN A 147 -12.29 -5.39 -6.17
CA GLN A 147 -12.65 -6.43 -5.19
C GLN A 147 -13.44 -5.87 -4.00
N ILE A 148 -13.10 -4.67 -3.51
CA ILE A 148 -13.87 -3.97 -2.47
C ILE A 148 -15.31 -3.76 -2.95
N GLU A 149 -15.49 -3.21 -4.15
CA GLU A 149 -16.81 -2.95 -4.76
C GLU A 149 -17.64 -4.23 -4.88
N ASN A 150 -17.04 -5.31 -5.40
CA ASN A 150 -17.72 -6.60 -5.55
C ASN A 150 -18.14 -7.18 -4.19
N ASN A 151 -17.24 -7.16 -3.20
CA ASN A 151 -17.52 -7.64 -1.86
C ASN A 151 -18.65 -6.86 -1.16
N LEU A 152 -18.87 -5.58 -1.51
CA LEU A 152 -20.01 -4.81 -0.98
C LEU A 152 -21.35 -5.27 -1.53
N LYS A 153 -21.39 -5.89 -2.71
CA LYS A 153 -22.62 -6.31 -3.39
C LYS A 153 -22.91 -7.80 -3.24
N ASP A 154 -21.88 -8.61 -3.03
CA ASP A 154 -22.00 -10.06 -2.93
C ASP A 154 -22.33 -10.50 -1.50
N ALA A 155 -23.61 -10.76 -1.22
CA ALA A 155 -24.07 -11.24 0.08
C ALA A 155 -23.53 -12.63 0.48
N SER A 156 -22.91 -13.37 -0.45
CA SER A 156 -22.25 -14.65 -0.17
C SER A 156 -20.75 -14.50 0.16
N SER A 157 -20.18 -13.32 -0.07
CA SER A 157 -18.79 -13.02 0.26
C SER A 157 -18.57 -13.01 1.77
N GLU A 158 -17.49 -13.64 2.24
CA GLU A 158 -17.04 -13.54 3.63
C GLU A 158 -16.65 -12.11 4.05
N PHE A 159 -16.44 -11.23 3.07
CA PHE A 159 -16.12 -9.82 3.26
C PHE A 159 -17.35 -8.91 3.19
N TYR A 160 -18.56 -9.46 2.98
CA TYR A 160 -19.78 -8.67 2.85
C TYR A 160 -20.12 -7.92 4.15
N LEU A 161 -20.42 -6.61 4.00
CA LEU A 161 -20.65 -5.71 5.14
C LEU A 161 -22.15 -5.52 5.47
N GLY A 162 -23.06 -6.04 4.65
CA GLY A 162 -24.49 -5.85 4.83
C GLY A 162 -25.08 -4.75 3.95
N LYS A 163 -26.42 -4.76 3.87
CA LYS A 163 -27.21 -3.92 2.96
C LYS A 163 -26.97 -2.42 3.07
N SER A 164 -26.62 -1.91 4.26
CA SER A 164 -26.34 -0.48 4.46
C SER A 164 -25.09 0.00 3.72
N PHE A 165 -24.19 -0.90 3.34
CA PHE A 165 -22.94 -0.57 2.66
C PHE A 165 -22.99 -0.77 1.13
N GLU A 166 -24.00 -1.51 0.62
CA GLU A 166 -24.06 -1.93 -0.79
C GLU A 166 -23.90 -0.76 -1.75
N ASN A 167 -24.50 0.39 -1.47
CA ASN A 167 -24.60 1.50 -2.42
C ASN A 167 -23.58 2.63 -2.16
N LEU A 168 -22.61 2.42 -1.27
CA LEU A 168 -21.64 3.45 -0.90
C LEU A 168 -20.66 3.81 -2.03
N LEU A 169 -20.45 2.88 -2.98
CA LEU A 169 -19.52 3.04 -4.09
C LEU A 169 -20.19 3.08 -5.46
N ASP A 170 -21.53 3.16 -5.51
CA ASP A 170 -22.27 3.14 -6.79
C ASP A 170 -21.75 4.19 -7.78
N PHE A 171 -21.52 3.73 -9.01
CA PHE A 171 -21.06 4.57 -10.11
C PHE A 171 -22.23 5.35 -10.72
N LYS A 172 -21.93 6.55 -11.19
CA LYS A 172 -22.90 7.46 -11.80
C LYS A 172 -22.76 7.51 -13.32
N THR A 173 -21.63 7.07 -13.85
CA THR A 173 -21.35 7.04 -15.28
C THR A 173 -21.40 5.61 -15.81
N THR A 174 -21.45 5.49 -17.14
CA THR A 174 -21.27 4.20 -17.82
C THR A 174 -19.80 3.81 -17.93
N ASP A 175 -18.87 4.78 -17.88
CA ASP A 175 -17.43 4.52 -17.82
C ASP A 175 -16.98 4.40 -16.36
N VAL A 176 -17.21 3.20 -15.82
CA VAL A 176 -16.90 2.84 -14.44
C VAL A 176 -15.39 2.94 -14.15
N THR A 177 -14.55 2.59 -15.13
CA THR A 177 -13.09 2.60 -14.95
C THR A 177 -12.56 4.02 -14.82
N GLU A 178 -12.97 4.92 -15.71
CA GLU A 178 -12.57 6.33 -15.63
C GLU A 178 -13.14 7.02 -14.38
N GLU A 179 -14.39 6.73 -14.02
CA GLU A 179 -14.99 7.29 -12.80
C GLU A 179 -14.24 6.79 -11.55
N ARG A 180 -13.91 5.50 -11.46
CA ARG A 180 -13.13 4.92 -10.35
C ARG A 180 -11.77 5.59 -10.23
N PHE A 181 -11.04 5.66 -11.34
CA PHE A 181 -9.72 6.31 -11.37
C PHE A 181 -9.82 7.76 -10.88
N THR A 182 -10.74 8.54 -11.46
CA THR A 182 -10.95 9.95 -11.10
C THR A 182 -11.32 10.15 -9.64
N ARG A 183 -12.21 9.31 -9.09
CA ARG A 183 -12.57 9.32 -7.67
C ARG A 183 -11.32 9.12 -6.80
N MET A 184 -10.51 8.10 -7.12
CA MET A 184 -9.35 7.71 -6.32
C MET A 184 -8.18 8.69 -6.40
N THR A 185 -7.97 9.33 -7.55
CA THR A 185 -6.81 10.21 -7.80
C THR A 185 -7.14 11.70 -7.71
N ASN A 186 -8.33 12.06 -7.20
CA ASN A 186 -8.73 13.46 -7.08
C ASN A 186 -7.82 14.24 -6.12
N GLN A 187 -7.00 15.14 -6.67
CA GLN A 187 -6.01 15.91 -5.91
C GLN A 187 -6.61 17.03 -5.02
N ARG A 188 -7.90 17.34 -5.17
CA ARG A 188 -8.58 18.39 -4.39
C ARG A 188 -9.46 17.84 -3.29
N ASP A 189 -9.92 16.60 -3.41
CA ASP A 189 -10.72 15.91 -2.41
C ASP A 189 -10.34 14.42 -2.40
N HIS A 190 -9.56 14.03 -1.38
CA HIS A 190 -9.09 12.65 -1.21
C HIS A 190 -10.14 11.69 -0.62
N TYR A 191 -11.41 12.12 -0.51
CA TYR A 191 -12.47 11.35 0.14
C TYR A 191 -12.59 9.91 -0.33
N TYR A 192 -12.61 9.67 -1.64
CA TYR A 192 -12.74 8.31 -2.14
C TYR A 192 -11.47 7.49 -1.86
N SER A 193 -10.27 8.09 -1.91
CA SER A 193 -9.06 7.38 -1.52
C SER A 193 -9.16 6.87 -0.07
N TYR A 194 -9.61 7.72 0.86
CA TYR A 194 -9.84 7.33 2.25
C TYR A 194 -11.02 6.37 2.43
N LEU A 195 -12.11 6.55 1.68
CA LEU A 195 -13.30 5.71 1.77
C LEU A 195 -13.01 4.28 1.32
N TYR A 196 -12.31 4.11 0.18
CA TYR A 196 -11.90 2.78 -0.27
C TYR A 196 -10.99 2.11 0.75
N ALA A 197 -10.02 2.83 1.31
CA ALA A 197 -9.17 2.27 2.37
C ALA A 197 -9.96 1.90 3.63
N GLY A 198 -10.90 2.76 4.07
CA GLY A 198 -11.76 2.49 5.22
C GLY A 198 -12.65 1.27 5.02
N LEU A 199 -13.30 1.15 3.85
CA LEU A 199 -14.13 0.00 3.49
C LEU A 199 -13.30 -1.28 3.40
N TYR A 200 -12.09 -1.19 2.85
CA TYR A 200 -11.17 -2.32 2.79
C TYR A 200 -10.80 -2.84 4.18
N ILE A 201 -10.43 -1.93 5.09
CA ILE A 201 -10.16 -2.26 6.50
C ILE A 201 -11.40 -2.89 7.15
N LYS A 202 -12.59 -2.32 6.93
CA LYS A 202 -13.86 -2.81 7.48
C LYS A 202 -14.18 -4.23 7.00
N GLN A 203 -13.97 -4.52 5.72
CA GLN A 203 -14.18 -5.84 5.12
C GLN A 203 -13.26 -6.89 5.75
N MET A 204 -11.97 -6.59 5.90
CA MET A 204 -11.03 -7.48 6.57
C MET A 204 -11.40 -7.71 8.04
N MET A 205 -11.70 -6.65 8.78
CA MET A 205 -12.11 -6.76 10.19
C MET A 205 -13.40 -7.58 10.34
N ASN A 206 -14.35 -7.42 9.41
CA ASN A 206 -15.61 -8.16 9.43
C ASN A 206 -15.40 -9.66 9.19
N GLN A 207 -14.62 -10.04 8.17
CA GLN A 207 -14.31 -11.44 7.89
C GLN A 207 -13.70 -12.13 9.12
N TRP A 208 -12.69 -11.51 9.73
CA TRP A 208 -12.04 -12.03 10.92
C TRP A 208 -12.97 -12.13 12.12
N LYS A 209 -13.82 -11.11 12.34
CA LYS A 209 -14.80 -11.11 13.42
C LYS A 209 -15.84 -12.22 13.25
N VAL A 210 -16.39 -12.41 12.04
CA VAL A 210 -17.37 -13.47 11.73
C VAL A 210 -16.76 -14.86 11.91
N ALA A 211 -15.48 -15.02 11.58
CA ALA A 211 -14.73 -16.26 11.79
C ALA A 211 -14.34 -16.52 13.26
N GLY A 212 -14.66 -15.61 14.19
CA GLY A 212 -14.38 -15.76 15.63
C GLY A 212 -13.00 -15.28 16.08
N PHE A 213 -12.27 -14.55 15.23
CA PHE A 213 -10.91 -14.07 15.48
C PHE A 213 -10.85 -12.53 15.42
N ASP A 214 -11.56 -11.81 16.31
CA ASP A 214 -11.64 -10.35 16.24
C ASP A 214 -10.25 -9.66 16.30
N ILE A 215 -9.93 -8.88 15.25
CA ILE A 215 -8.68 -8.13 15.09
C ILE A 215 -8.83 -6.62 15.30
N ALA A 216 -10.00 -6.14 15.76
CA ALA A 216 -10.25 -4.70 15.93
C ALA A 216 -9.24 -3.99 16.85
N LYS A 217 -8.62 -4.72 17.78
CA LYS A 217 -7.57 -4.22 18.70
C LYS A 217 -6.16 -4.69 18.33
N LYS A 218 -5.97 -5.19 17.10
CA LYS A 218 -4.71 -5.74 16.59
C LYS A 218 -4.25 -4.92 15.36
N PRO A 219 -3.86 -3.65 15.54
CA PRO A 219 -3.51 -2.77 14.42
C PRO A 219 -2.40 -3.35 13.54
N GLU A 220 -1.46 -4.10 14.10
CA GLU A 220 -0.41 -4.81 13.38
C GLU A 220 -0.96 -5.83 12.38
N VAL A 221 -2.04 -6.53 12.75
CA VAL A 221 -2.69 -7.53 11.90
C VAL A 221 -3.53 -6.84 10.84
N VAL A 222 -4.28 -5.80 11.22
CA VAL A 222 -5.07 -4.99 10.27
C VAL A 222 -4.17 -4.39 9.19
N SER A 223 -3.04 -3.78 9.58
CA SER A 223 -2.05 -3.23 8.64
C SER A 223 -1.38 -4.29 7.79
N THR A 224 -1.09 -5.46 8.37
CA THR A 224 -0.56 -6.60 7.60
C THR A 224 -1.53 -7.00 6.50
N LEU A 225 -2.81 -7.22 6.83
CA LEU A 225 -3.86 -7.63 5.88
C LEU A 225 -4.11 -6.58 4.80
N TYR A 226 -4.13 -5.30 5.19
CA TYR A 226 -4.23 -4.19 4.24
C TYR A 226 -3.16 -4.28 3.16
N ASN A 227 -1.91 -4.54 3.58
CA ASN A 227 -0.78 -4.62 2.66
C ASN A 227 -0.77 -5.88 1.78
N ILE A 228 -1.15 -7.04 2.32
CA ILE A 228 -1.01 -8.32 1.61
C ILE A 228 -2.22 -8.72 0.77
N GLY A 229 -3.41 -8.13 0.95
CA GLY A 229 -4.56 -8.41 0.08
C GLY A 229 -5.57 -9.42 0.66
N PHE A 230 -6.80 -9.38 0.12
CA PHE A 230 -7.88 -10.30 0.47
C PHE A 230 -7.51 -11.78 0.34
N SER A 231 -6.77 -12.15 -0.71
CA SER A 231 -6.37 -13.54 -0.98
C SER A 231 -5.49 -14.16 0.10
N HIS A 232 -4.88 -13.33 0.96
CA HIS A 232 -4.04 -13.77 2.06
C HIS A 232 -4.71 -13.60 3.44
N SER A 233 -5.96 -13.14 3.48
CA SER A 233 -6.72 -12.98 4.71
C SER A 233 -7.27 -14.32 5.19
N VAL A 234 -6.50 -14.98 6.05
CA VAL A 234 -6.86 -16.28 6.64
C VAL A 234 -7.00 -16.12 8.17
N PRO A 235 -8.23 -16.07 8.70
CA PRO A 235 -8.47 -15.93 10.14
C PRO A 235 -7.85 -17.08 10.95
N LYS A 236 -7.20 -16.75 12.07
CA LYS A 236 -6.53 -17.70 12.96
C LYS A 236 -6.29 -17.14 14.36
N ASN A 237 -6.05 -18.01 15.34
CA ASN A 237 -5.90 -17.65 16.76
C ASN A 237 -4.69 -16.74 17.05
N ASP A 238 -3.58 -16.97 16.35
CA ASP A 238 -2.31 -16.27 16.60
C ASP A 238 -1.80 -15.61 15.31
N PRO A 239 -2.49 -14.57 14.82
CA PRO A 239 -2.03 -13.81 13.68
C PRO A 239 -0.73 -13.06 14.02
N LYS A 240 0.18 -12.99 13.05
CA LYS A 240 1.47 -12.31 13.19
C LYS A 240 1.49 -11.05 12.35
N SER A 241 2.24 -10.06 12.83
CA SER A 241 2.59 -8.88 12.05
C SER A 241 3.48 -9.26 10.86
N GLY A 242 3.32 -8.58 9.73
CA GLY A 242 4.06 -8.88 8.51
C GLY A 242 3.80 -7.84 7.41
N GLY A 243 3.78 -8.29 6.16
CA GLY A 243 3.68 -7.44 4.98
C GLY A 243 5.05 -7.09 4.39
N ALA A 244 5.04 -6.20 3.41
CA ALA A 244 6.23 -5.75 2.70
C ALA A 244 7.27 -5.14 3.64
N LYS A 245 8.54 -5.36 3.32
CA LYS A 245 9.67 -4.67 3.97
C LYS A 245 9.67 -3.20 3.56
N ILE A 246 9.85 -2.32 4.53
CA ILE A 246 9.92 -0.87 4.34
C ILE A 246 11.21 -0.38 4.98
N GLU A 247 12.09 0.16 4.15
CA GLU A 247 13.35 0.75 4.58
C GLU A 247 13.14 2.24 4.83
N ILE A 248 13.41 2.68 6.06
CA ILE A 248 13.32 4.07 6.49
C ILE A 248 14.64 4.42 7.18
N GLY A 249 15.52 5.10 6.45
CA GLY A 249 16.89 5.35 6.91
C GLY A 249 17.60 4.04 7.22
N ASP A 250 18.12 3.91 8.44
CA ASP A 250 18.87 2.73 8.90
C ASP A 250 17.98 1.61 9.47
N TYR A 251 16.66 1.78 9.45
CA TYR A 251 15.71 0.85 10.04
C TYR A 251 14.89 0.13 8.97
N VAL A 252 14.65 -1.16 9.18
CA VAL A 252 13.78 -1.98 8.35
C VAL A 252 12.56 -2.38 9.17
N TYR A 253 11.38 -2.00 8.67
CA TYR A 253 10.08 -2.34 9.24
C TYR A 253 9.35 -3.32 8.34
N SER A 254 8.40 -4.06 8.91
CA SER A 254 7.28 -4.60 8.13
C SER A 254 6.17 -3.56 8.03
N PHE A 255 5.35 -3.62 6.98
CA PHE A 255 4.18 -2.74 6.87
C PHE A 255 3.27 -2.81 8.11
N GLY A 256 3.02 -4.02 8.62
CA GLY A 256 2.24 -4.27 9.81
C GLY A 256 2.84 -3.65 11.08
N SER A 257 4.14 -3.81 11.30
CA SER A 257 4.82 -3.25 12.49
C SER A 257 4.82 -1.74 12.48
N LEU A 258 5.15 -1.10 11.35
CA LEU A 258 5.14 0.35 11.23
C LEU A 258 3.73 0.95 11.41
N GLY A 259 2.71 0.29 10.86
CA GLY A 259 1.32 0.68 11.06
C GLY A 259 0.89 0.60 12.53
N ALA A 260 1.32 -0.44 13.24
CA ALA A 260 1.08 -0.60 14.67
C ALA A 260 1.84 0.41 15.52
N GLU A 261 3.11 0.70 15.19
CA GLU A 261 3.88 1.76 15.86
C GLU A 261 3.17 3.10 15.73
N PHE A 262 2.74 3.47 14.52
CA PHE A 262 1.95 4.68 14.33
C PHE A 262 0.67 4.64 15.16
N TYR A 263 -0.14 3.58 15.05
CA TYR A 263 -1.40 3.45 15.79
C TYR A 263 -1.20 3.64 17.30
N ASN A 264 -0.15 3.03 17.85
CA ASN A 264 0.17 3.08 19.28
C ASN A 264 0.95 4.33 19.72
N SER A 265 1.53 5.09 18.80
CA SER A 265 2.25 6.33 19.12
C SER A 265 1.34 7.43 19.68
N ASN A 266 1.95 8.48 20.23
CA ASN A 266 1.24 9.71 20.61
C ASN A 266 1.12 10.70 19.45
N GLU A 267 1.67 10.37 18.27
CA GLU A 267 1.52 11.22 17.09
C GLU A 267 0.05 11.34 16.71
N LEU A 268 -0.41 12.58 16.52
CA LEU A 268 -1.78 12.91 16.09
C LEU A 268 -2.89 12.33 17.00
N LEU A 269 -2.57 12.01 18.26
CA LEU A 269 -3.51 11.33 19.17
C LEU A 269 -4.69 12.23 19.57
N GLU A 270 -4.46 13.54 19.71
CA GLU A 270 -5.51 14.51 20.01
C GLU A 270 -6.51 14.65 18.85
N GLU A 271 -6.03 14.58 17.62
CA GLU A 271 -6.87 14.72 16.43
C GLU A 271 -7.53 13.42 15.99
N PHE A 272 -6.86 12.28 16.21
CA PHE A 272 -7.31 10.95 15.84
C PHE A 272 -7.05 9.98 17.00
N PRO A 273 -7.98 9.87 17.95
CA PRO A 273 -7.85 8.99 19.11
C PRO A 273 -7.94 7.50 18.72
N ARG A 274 -7.44 6.62 19.60
CA ARG A 274 -7.42 5.16 19.40
C ARG A 274 -8.83 4.55 19.36
#